data_AF-A0A9E1VR04-F1
#
_entry.id   AF-A0A9E1VR04-F1
#
_cell.length_a   1.000
_cell.length_b   1.000
_cell.length_c   1.000
_cell.angle_alpha   90.00
_cell.angle_beta   90.00
_cell.angle_gamma   90.00
#
_symmetry.space_group_name_H-M   'P 1'
#
loop_
_entity.id
_entity.type
_entity.pdbx_description
1 polymer ?
#
loop_
_entity_poly.entity_id
_entity_poly.type
_entity_poly.pdbx_seq_one_letter_code
_entity_poly.pdbx_strand_id
1 'polypeptide(L)' 'MKPVRHDWTKQQVDDLFEQPFNDLMFQAQSVHRKKFNPNEVQLSTLLSIKTGACPEDCKYC' A
#
# COMPACT_ATOMS: atom_id res chain seq x y z
N MET A 1 17.60 11.20 -9.04
CA MET A 1 16.55 10.45 -8.31
C MET A 1 17.06 9.03 -8.14
N LYS A 2 17.11 8.44 -6.93
CA LYS A 2 17.57 7.05 -6.78
C LYS A 2 16.59 6.11 -7.53
N PRO A 3 17.09 5.09 -8.25
CA PRO A 3 16.24 4.10 -8.90
C PRO A 3 15.38 3.37 -7.86
N VAL A 4 14.19 2.92 -8.25
CA VAL A 4 13.33 2.12 -7.39
C VAL A 4 14.02 0.77 -7.15
N ARG A 5 14.20 0.40 -5.89
CA ARG A 5 14.77 -0.90 -5.52
C ARG A 5 13.68 -1.97 -5.51
N HIS A 6 14.05 -3.21 -5.83
CA HIS A 6 13.14 -4.36 -5.91
C HIS A 6 13.61 -5.55 -5.06
N ASP A 7 14.67 -5.39 -4.29
CA ASP A 7 15.43 -6.42 -3.56
C ASP A 7 15.21 -6.36 -2.04
N TRP A 8 13.96 -6.19 -1.61
CA TRP A 8 13.64 -6.12 -0.19
C TRP A 8 13.80 -7.49 0.48
N THR A 9 14.52 -7.51 1.61
CA THR A 9 14.56 -8.68 2.49
C THR A 9 13.41 -8.64 3.49
N LYS A 10 13.03 -9.79 4.04
CA LYS A 10 12.00 -9.86 5.09
C LYS A 10 12.33 -8.95 6.28
N GLN A 11 13.56 -9.02 6.78
CA GLN A 11 14.00 -8.22 7.92
C GLN A 11 13.82 -6.72 7.67
N GLN A 12 14.20 -6.23 6.49
CA GLN A 12 14.05 -4.80 6.16
C GLN A 12 12.59 -4.33 6.13
N VAL A 13 11.66 -5.24 5.85
CA VAL A 13 10.22 -4.95 5.91
C VAL A 13 9.74 -4.98 7.35
N ASP A 14 10.15 -5.99 8.13
CA ASP A 14 9.84 -6.11 9.56
C ASP A 14 10.31 -4.85 10.32
N ASP A 15 11.51 -4.35 10.01
CA ASP A 15 12.06 -3.11 10.59
C ASP A 15 11.14 -1.89 10.34
N LEU A 16 10.41 -1.84 9.21
CA LEU A 16 9.44 -0.77 8.94
C LEU A 16 8.19 -0.90 9.80
N PHE A 17 7.71 -2.13 10.02
CA PHE A 17 6.55 -2.40 10.88
C PHE A 17 6.83 -2.09 12.35
N GLU A 18 8.08 -2.24 12.77
CA GLU A 18 8.53 -1.95 14.14
C GLU A 18 8.85 -0.47 14.39
N GLN A 19 8.84 0.38 13.35
CA GLN A 19 9.10 1.81 13.52
C GLN A 19 8.05 2.49 14.41
N PRO A 20 8.43 3.54 15.18
CA PRO A 20 7.46 4.41 15.82
C PRO A 20 6.47 4.94 14.79
N PHE A 21 5.18 4.75 15.04
CA PHE A 21 4.12 5.01 14.08
C PHE A 21 4.18 6.41 13.44
N ASN A 22 4.46 7.45 14.23
CA ASN A 22 4.52 8.83 13.75
C ASN A 22 5.73 9.06 12.82
N ASP A 23 6.86 8.41 13.08
CA ASP A 23 8.05 8.51 12.23
C ASP A 23 7.81 7.80 10.89
N LEU A 24 7.21 6.61 10.94
CA LEU A 24 6.81 5.87 9.73
C LEU A 24 5.83 6.68 8.88
N MET A 25 4.83 7.31 9.52
CA MET A 25 3.84 8.13 8.83
C MET A 25 4.49 9.35 8.14
N PHE A 26 5.41 10.03 8.83
CA PHE A 26 6.15 11.15 8.26
C PHE A 26 7.04 10.72 7.09
N GLN A 27 7.73 9.58 7.22
CA GLN A 27 8.52 8.98 6.14
C GLN A 27 7.64 8.65 4.93
N ALA A 28 6.48 8.03 5.14
CA ALA A 28 5.54 7.65 4.08
C ALA A 28 5.04 8.89 3.31
N GLN A 29 4.61 9.93 4.02
CA GLN A 29 4.18 11.20 3.41
C GLN A 29 5.31 11.86 2.61
N SER A 30 6.53 11.83 3.15
CA SER A 30 7.73 12.38 2.49
C SER A 30 8.04 11.65 1.18
N VAL A 31 7.89 10.33 1.15
CA VAL A 31 8.07 9.53 -0.09
C VAL A 31 6.95 9.81 -1.08
N HIS A 32 5.69 9.84 -0.62
CA HIS A 32 4.53 10.11 -1.47
C HIS A 32 4.65 11.46 -2.19
N ARG A 33 4.94 12.55 -1.47
CA ARG A 33 5.15 13.90 -2.03
C ARG A 33 6.30 14.00 -3.03
N LYS A 34 7.31 13.12 -2.94
CA LYS A 34 8.45 13.07 -3.88
C LYS A 34 8.11 12.33 -5.18
N LYS A 35 7.03 11.55 -5.20
CA LYS A 35 6.71 10.62 -6.30
C LYS A 35 5.37 10.92 -6.97
N PHE A 36 4.45 11.54 -6.26
CA PHE A 36 3.09 11.82 -6.70
C PHE A 36 2.72 13.28 -6.41
N ASN A 37 1.72 13.79 -7.13
CA ASN A 37 1.06 15.03 -6.77
C ASN A 37 0.28 14.81 -5.46
N PRO A 38 0.65 15.47 -4.35
CA PRO A 38 0.07 15.15 -3.04
C PRO A 38 -1.39 15.58 -2.87
N ASN A 39 -1.92 16.37 -3.79
CA ASN A 39 -3.30 16.84 -3.77
C ASN A 39 -4.16 16.20 -4.87
N GLU A 40 -3.69 15.09 -5.44
CA GLU A 40 -4.39 14.34 -6.48
C GLU A 40 -4.72 12.93 -5.97
N VAL A 41 -5.91 12.45 -6.31
CA VAL A 41 -6.39 11.11 -5.94
C VAL A 41 -6.91 10.42 -7.19
N GLN A 42 -6.56 9.15 -7.36
CA GLN A 42 -7.01 8.32 -8.46
C GLN A 42 -8.44 7.79 -8.18
N LEU A 43 -9.36 7.99 -9.13
CA LEU A 43 -10.75 7.53 -9.03
C LEU A 43 -10.98 6.30 -9.92
N SER A 44 -11.44 5.20 -9.31
CA SER A 44 -11.83 3.94 -9.96
C SER A 44 -13.27 3.60 -9.65
N THR A 45 -14.02 3.16 -10.66
CA THR A 45 -15.36 2.57 -10.48
C THR A 45 -15.28 1.08 -10.81
N LEU A 46 -15.81 0.24 -9.92
CA LEU A 46 -15.97 -1.19 -10.16
C LEU A 46 -17.45 -1.58 -10.14
N LEU A 47 -17.78 -2.69 -10.80
CA LEU A 47 -19.10 -3.32 -10.76
C LEU A 47 -18.93 -4.82 -10.46
N SER A 48 -19.67 -5.31 -9.47
CA SER A 48 -19.79 -6.75 -9.25
C SER A 48 -20.77 -7.34 -10.25
N ILE A 49 -20.26 -7.88 -11.37
CA ILE A 49 -21.07 -8.43 -12.47
C ILE A 49 -21.93 -9.63 -12.02
N LYS A 50 -21.46 -10.38 -11.02
CA LYS A 50 -22.19 -11.46 -10.35
C LYS A 50 -21.82 -11.44 -8.87
N THR A 51 -22.81 -11.23 -8.01
CA THR A 51 -22.64 -11.26 -6.55
C THR A 51 -23.22 -12.55 -5.97
N GLY A 52 -22.51 -13.12 -5.00
CA GLY A 52 -22.96 -14.31 -4.26
C GLY A 52 -22.67 -15.64 -4.98
N ALA A 53 -23.03 -16.74 -4.31
CA ALA A 53 -22.76 -18.11 -4.76
C ALA A 53 -21.30 -18.31 -5.20
N CYS A 54 -20.36 -17.76 -4.42
CA CYS A 54 -18.92 -17.99 -4.54
C CYS A 54 -18.61 -19.32 -3.85
N PRO A 55 -18.03 -20.32 -4.53
CA PRO A 55 -17.76 -21.63 -3.94
C PRO A 55 -16.64 -21.64 -2.90
N GLU A 56 -15.83 -20.59 -2.84
CA GLU A 56 -14.69 -20.47 -1.94
C GLU A 56 -15.10 -20.12 -0.49
N ASP A 57 -14.46 -20.76 0.49
CA ASP A 57 -14.61 -20.46 1.93
C ASP A 57 -13.56 -19.43 2.39
N CYS A 58 -13.55 -18.28 1.70
CA CYS A 58 -12.70 -17.15 2.06
C CYS A 58 -13.20 -16.51 3.37
N LYS A 59 -12.35 -16.43 4.41
CA LYS A 59 -12.74 -15.98 5.76
C LYS A 59 -13.16 -14.50 5.89
N TYR A 60 -13.06 -13.72 4.82
CA TYR A 60 -13.25 -12.27 4.84
C TYR A 60 -13.83 -11.70 3.52
N CYS A 61 -14.39 -12.56 2.65
CA CYS A 61 -14.89 -12.14 1.33
C CYS A 61 -16.02 -11.11 1.42
#